data_AF-A0A9N8LRI3-F1
#
_entry.id   AF-A0A9N8LRI3-F1
#
_cell.length_a   1.000
_cell.length_b   1.000
_cell.length_c   1.000
_cell.angle_alpha   90.00
_cell.angle_beta   90.00
_cell.angle_gamma   90.00
#
_symmetry.space_group_name_H-M   'P 1'
#
loop_
_entity.id
_entity.type
_entity.pdbx_description
1 polymer ?
#
loop_
_entity_poly.entity_id
_entity_poly.type
_entity_poly.pdbx_seq_one_letter_code
_entity_poly.pdbx_strand_id
1 'polypeptide(L)'
;ADFLPAAPGLFIEGVGKVVLPLIDEQQADKIVKICEPTPSEPELDTIVDTSMHSSWQLDSSKVKLQNPGWTSGIHKTLPLIAKKFGVTGTPINLHLHKLLLYKEGGHHAKHRDTEREDRSFATMVVQLPSAHKGGQLQVFKDSSEDPITHNFGAEAGTAEYQCNYA
;
A
#
# COMPACT_ATOMS: atom_id res chain seq x y z
N ALA A 1 9.78 3.10 9.35
CA ALA A 1 10.84 3.27 8.34
C ALA A 1 11.59 4.56 8.61
N ASP A 2 12.85 4.50 9.02
CA ASP A 2 13.54 5.67 9.60
C ASP A 2 13.73 6.85 8.63
N PHE A 3 13.47 6.63 7.33
CA PHE A 3 13.55 7.66 6.29
C PHE A 3 12.21 8.33 5.96
N LEU A 4 11.05 7.83 6.44
CA LEU A 4 9.74 8.45 6.22
C LEU A 4 9.19 9.06 7.51
N PRO A 5 8.77 10.33 7.50
CA PRO A 5 8.00 10.86 8.62
C PRO A 5 6.67 10.10 8.75
N ALA A 6 6.21 9.89 9.98
CA ALA A 6 4.94 9.23 10.25
C ALA A 6 3.75 9.96 9.61
N ALA A 7 3.79 11.29 9.55
CA ALA A 7 2.75 12.09 8.91
C ALA A 7 3.10 12.37 7.44
N PRO A 8 2.52 11.65 6.45
CA PRO A 8 2.77 11.92 5.03
C PRO A 8 2.14 13.21 4.51
N GLY A 9 1.23 13.84 5.29
CA GLY A 9 0.37 14.91 4.80
C GLY A 9 -0.58 14.39 3.72
N LEU A 10 -1.24 13.26 3.98
CA LEU A 10 -2.18 12.63 3.06
C LEU A 10 -3.37 13.56 2.79
N PHE A 11 -3.55 13.89 1.51
CA PHE A 11 -4.69 14.62 1.01
C PHE A 11 -5.33 13.80 -0.11
N ILE A 12 -6.65 13.65 -0.06
CA ILE A 12 -7.42 12.91 -1.05
C ILE A 12 -8.47 13.84 -1.65
N GLU A 13 -8.49 13.98 -2.97
CA GLU A 13 -9.50 14.77 -3.66
C GLU A 13 -10.92 14.25 -3.35
N GLY A 14 -11.84 15.14 -2.99
CA GLY A 14 -13.20 14.78 -2.56
C GLY A 14 -13.34 14.47 -1.06
N VAL A 15 -12.24 14.20 -0.34
CA VAL A 15 -12.25 14.00 1.13
C VAL A 15 -11.57 15.15 1.87
N GLY A 16 -10.46 15.67 1.32
CA GLY A 16 -9.60 16.66 1.96
C GLY A 16 -8.38 16.04 2.63
N LYS A 17 -7.91 16.66 3.72
CA LYS A 17 -6.79 16.15 4.52
C LYS A 17 -7.25 14.94 5.33
N VAL A 18 -6.50 13.85 5.25
CA VAL A 18 -6.74 12.63 6.02
C VAL A 18 -5.77 12.60 7.20
N VAL A 19 -6.32 12.44 8.40
CA VAL A 19 -5.54 12.32 9.63
C VAL A 19 -5.14 10.86 9.82
N LEU A 20 -3.87 10.63 10.14
CA LEU A 20 -3.31 9.31 10.42
C LEU A 20 -2.76 9.27 11.87
N PRO A 21 -2.86 8.14 12.57
CA PRO A 21 -3.33 6.84 12.08
C PRO A 21 -4.81 6.80 11.70
N LEU A 22 -5.13 5.98 10.70
CA LEU A 22 -6.51 5.73 10.34
C LEU A 22 -7.16 4.85 11.42
N ILE A 23 -7.80 5.50 12.39
CA ILE A 23 -8.50 4.87 13.53
C ILE A 23 -10.03 5.08 13.47
N ASP A 24 -10.47 6.12 12.79
CA ASP A 24 -11.88 6.51 12.73
C ASP A 24 -12.56 5.85 11.52
N GLU A 25 -13.49 4.92 11.80
CA GLU A 25 -14.31 4.26 10.79
C GLU A 25 -15.08 5.27 9.92
N GLN A 26 -15.53 6.40 10.47
CA GLN A 26 -16.24 7.41 9.68
C GLN A 26 -15.33 8.08 8.66
N GLN A 27 -14.05 8.28 9.00
CA GLN A 27 -13.05 8.78 8.06
C GLN A 27 -12.75 7.74 6.98
N ALA A 28 -12.61 6.47 7.35
CA ALA A 28 -12.43 5.37 6.39
C ALA A 28 -13.63 5.26 5.43
N ASP A 29 -14.87 5.36 5.93
CA ASP A 29 -16.09 5.33 5.13
C ASP A 29 -16.20 6.50 4.15
N LYS A 30 -15.75 7.71 4.55
CA LYS A 30 -15.67 8.85 3.63
C LYS A 30 -14.71 8.58 2.47
N ILE A 31 -13.58 7.92 2.74
CA ILE A 31 -12.63 7.52 1.71
C ILE A 31 -13.26 6.45 0.80
N VAL A 32 -13.85 5.40 1.37
CA VAL A 32 -14.52 4.33 0.60
C VAL A 32 -15.55 4.87 -0.39
N LYS A 33 -16.34 5.89 0.00
CA LYS A 33 -17.40 6.47 -0.85
C LYS A 33 -16.90 7.05 -2.18
N ILE A 34 -15.63 7.42 -2.27
CA ILE A 34 -15.04 7.98 -3.50
C ILE A 34 -14.09 7.00 -4.21
N CYS A 35 -13.82 5.85 -3.59
CA CYS A 35 -12.98 4.81 -4.14
C CYS A 35 -13.73 3.99 -5.19
N GLU A 36 -12.97 3.40 -6.10
CA GLU A 36 -13.45 2.33 -6.94
C GLU A 36 -13.27 1.00 -6.19
N PRO A 37 -14.31 0.15 -6.09
CA PRO A 37 -14.12 -1.19 -5.55
C PRO A 37 -13.20 -1.98 -6.48
N THR A 38 -12.22 -2.69 -5.92
CA THR A 38 -11.46 -3.64 -6.74
C THR A 38 -12.35 -4.85 -7.06
N PRO A 39 -12.22 -5.45 -8.25
CA PRO A 39 -12.95 -6.67 -8.57
C PRO A 39 -12.72 -7.71 -7.48
N SER A 40 -13.81 -8.30 -6.97
CA SER A 40 -13.73 -9.52 -6.17
C SER A 40 -13.32 -10.65 -7.12
N GLU A 41 -12.15 -11.24 -6.92
CA GLU A 41 -11.84 -12.49 -7.62
C GLU A 41 -12.75 -13.59 -7.07
N PRO A 42 -13.31 -14.48 -7.92
CA PRO A 42 -14.05 -15.63 -7.43
C PRO A 42 -13.07 -16.57 -6.73
N GLU A 43 -13.07 -16.58 -5.39
CA GLU A 43 -12.45 -17.66 -4.64
C GLU A 43 -13.12 -18.98 -5.02
N LEU A 44 -12.33 -19.97 -5.41
CA LEU A 44 -12.81 -21.35 -5.55
C LEU A 44 -13.33 -21.81 -4.17
N ASP A 45 -14.62 -22.18 -4.13
CA ASP A 45 -15.29 -22.98 -3.10
C ASP A 45 -15.67 -22.35 -1.74
N THR A 46 -15.88 -21.04 -1.63
CA THR A 46 -16.63 -20.50 -0.47
C THR A 46 -17.78 -19.59 -0.89
N ILE A 47 -18.95 -19.83 -0.29
CA ILE A 47 -20.13 -18.96 -0.37
C ILE A 47 -19.78 -17.69 0.42
N VAL A 48 -19.03 -16.78 -0.19
CA VAL A 48 -18.77 -15.46 0.36
C VAL A 48 -19.84 -14.52 -0.17
N ASP A 49 -20.46 -13.78 0.75
CA ASP A 49 -21.39 -12.71 0.45
C ASP A 49 -20.77 -11.77 -0.60
N THR A 50 -21.36 -11.74 -1.79
CA THR A 50 -20.89 -10.94 -2.94
C THR A 50 -20.96 -9.43 -2.70
N SER A 51 -21.42 -8.99 -1.53
CA SER A 51 -21.35 -7.60 -1.07
C SER A 51 -20.00 -7.20 -0.45
N MET A 52 -19.10 -8.16 -0.16
CA MET A 52 -17.77 -7.87 0.38
C MET A 52 -16.74 -7.71 -0.74
N HIS A 53 -16.39 -6.46 -1.05
CA HIS A 53 -15.25 -6.15 -1.91
C HIS A 53 -13.93 -6.47 -1.21
N SER A 54 -12.99 -7.08 -1.93
CA SER A 54 -11.69 -7.46 -1.36
C SER A 54 -10.86 -6.21 -0.98
N SER A 55 -10.99 -5.11 -1.73
CA SER A 55 -10.39 -3.82 -1.39
C SER A 55 -11.05 -2.66 -2.13
N TRP A 56 -10.68 -1.43 -1.75
CA TRP A 56 -11.06 -0.20 -2.41
C TRP A 56 -9.82 0.54 -2.89
N GLN A 57 -9.83 1.04 -4.12
CA GLN A 57 -8.69 1.73 -4.72
C GLN A 57 -9.01 3.17 -5.12
N LEU A 58 -7.98 4.01 -5.06
CA LEU A 58 -7.96 5.34 -5.65
C LEU A 58 -6.79 5.47 -6.60
N ASP A 59 -7.07 6.04 -7.77
CA ASP A 59 -6.05 6.45 -8.72
C ASP A 59 -5.10 7.49 -8.10
N SER A 60 -3.83 7.43 -8.47
CA SER A 60 -2.80 8.32 -7.92
C SER A 60 -3.04 9.79 -8.20
N SER A 61 -3.76 10.15 -9.28
CA SER A 61 -4.11 11.55 -9.58
C SER A 61 -4.96 12.20 -8.48
N LYS A 62 -5.73 11.41 -7.72
CA LYS A 62 -6.59 11.87 -6.62
C LYS A 62 -5.87 11.94 -5.28
N VAL A 63 -4.62 11.48 -5.19
CA VAL A 63 -3.89 11.32 -3.93
C VAL A 63 -2.65 12.21 -3.91
N LYS A 64 -2.49 12.98 -2.84
CA LYS A 64 -1.33 13.86 -2.63
C LYS A 64 -0.72 13.59 -1.27
N LEU A 65 0.61 13.52 -1.24
CA LEU A 65 1.40 13.32 -0.03
C LEU A 65 2.19 14.61 0.17
N GLN A 66 1.59 15.53 0.93
CA GLN A 66 1.97 16.94 0.93
C GLN A 66 3.12 17.27 1.88
N ASN A 67 3.56 16.32 2.73
CA ASN A 67 4.72 16.55 3.60
C ASN A 67 6.02 16.50 2.75
N PRO A 68 6.80 17.60 2.66
CA PRO A 68 8.06 17.60 1.91
C PRO A 68 9.09 16.59 2.45
N GLY A 69 9.02 16.27 3.75
CA GLY A 69 9.83 15.22 4.37
C GLY A 69 9.52 13.83 3.81
N TRP A 70 8.30 13.61 3.31
CA TRP A 70 7.90 12.34 2.72
C TRP A 70 8.48 12.18 1.31
N THR A 71 8.39 13.20 0.46
CA THR A 71 9.03 13.21 -0.87
C THR A 71 10.53 12.99 -0.77
N SER A 72 11.22 13.76 0.09
CA SER A 72 12.66 13.60 0.29
C SER A 72 13.03 12.25 0.90
N GLY A 73 12.20 11.71 1.80
CA GLY A 73 12.36 10.39 2.39
C GLY A 73 12.28 9.26 1.38
N ILE A 74 11.28 9.28 0.50
CA ILE A 74 11.14 8.32 -0.59
C ILE A 74 12.36 8.35 -1.52
N HIS A 75 12.85 9.53 -1.92
CA HIS A 75 14.03 9.59 -2.79
C HIS A 75 15.30 9.03 -2.16
N LYS A 76 15.43 9.05 -0.82
CA LYS A 76 16.56 8.44 -0.11
C LYS A 76 16.58 6.90 -0.21
N THR A 77 15.47 6.25 -0.60
CA THR A 77 15.46 4.80 -0.80
C THR A 77 16.06 4.37 -2.13
N LEU A 78 16.10 5.27 -3.13
CA LEU A 78 16.54 4.95 -4.49
C LEU A 78 17.92 4.26 -4.55
N PRO A 79 18.97 4.71 -3.83
CA PRO A 79 20.25 4.02 -3.85
C PRO A 79 20.19 2.62 -3.23
N LEU A 80 19.37 2.43 -2.19
CA LEU A 80 19.18 1.13 -1.55
C LEU A 80 18.42 0.17 -2.49
N ILE A 81 17.37 0.65 -3.15
CA ILE A 81 16.62 -0.11 -4.16
C ILE A 81 17.58 -0.49 -5.29
N ALA A 82 18.30 0.46 -5.89
CA ALA A 82 19.24 0.19 -6.98
C ALA A 82 20.29 -0.85 -6.60
N LYS A 83 20.82 -0.77 -5.37
CA LYS A 83 21.75 -1.77 -4.84
C LYS A 83 21.11 -3.15 -4.68
N LYS A 84 19.92 -3.23 -4.08
CA LYS A 84 19.19 -4.49 -3.85
C LYS A 84 18.81 -5.20 -5.15
N PHE A 85 18.45 -4.44 -6.18
CA PHE A 85 18.09 -4.96 -7.50
C PHE A 85 19.29 -5.12 -8.45
N GLY A 86 20.52 -4.80 -8.01
CA GLY A 86 21.71 -4.98 -8.85
C GLY A 86 21.83 -3.99 -10.02
N VAL A 87 21.12 -2.87 -9.97
CA VAL A 87 21.05 -1.84 -11.04
C VAL A 87 21.69 -0.52 -10.60
N THR A 88 22.76 -0.59 -9.80
CA THR A 88 23.46 0.60 -9.32
C THR A 88 24.00 1.43 -10.48
N GLY A 89 23.75 2.74 -10.46
CA GLY A 89 24.11 3.66 -11.55
C GLY A 89 23.02 3.83 -12.62
N THR A 90 21.98 2.99 -12.61
CA THR A 90 20.80 3.15 -13.46
C THR A 90 19.84 4.17 -12.82
N PRO A 91 19.36 5.19 -13.56
CA PRO A 91 18.31 6.08 -13.09
C PRO A 91 17.02 5.29 -12.78
N ILE A 92 16.52 5.42 -11.55
CA ILE A 92 15.24 4.84 -11.11
C ILE A 92 14.30 5.98 -10.78
N ASN A 93 13.08 5.92 -11.32
CA ASN A 93 11.99 6.80 -10.95
C ASN A 93 10.95 6.03 -10.13
N LEU A 94 10.37 6.70 -9.14
CA LEU A 94 9.27 6.16 -8.35
C LEU A 94 8.01 6.95 -8.71
N HIS A 95 6.97 6.24 -9.11
CA HIS A 95 5.66 6.79 -9.43
C HIS A 95 4.65 6.27 -8.41
N LEU A 96 3.86 7.18 -7.84
CA LEU A 96 2.73 6.75 -7.02
C LEU A 96 1.74 6.04 -7.95
N HIS A 97 1.53 4.75 -7.75
CA HIS A 97 0.65 3.97 -8.61
C HIS A 97 -0.83 4.15 -8.22
N LYS A 98 -1.18 3.79 -6.98
CA LYS A 98 -2.53 3.86 -6.44
C LYS A 98 -2.49 3.88 -4.91
N LEU A 99 -3.59 4.30 -4.30
CA LEU A 99 -3.85 4.10 -2.88
C LEU A 99 -4.87 2.98 -2.72
N LEU A 100 -4.59 2.03 -1.81
CA LEU A 100 -5.50 0.95 -1.46
C LEU A 100 -5.99 1.14 -0.03
N LEU A 101 -7.28 0.86 0.18
CA LEU A 101 -7.92 0.81 1.48
C LEU A 101 -8.57 -0.56 1.66
N TYR A 102 -8.31 -1.18 2.81
CA TYR A 102 -8.89 -2.46 3.18
C TYR A 102 -9.79 -2.25 4.40
N LYS A 103 -10.97 -2.87 4.35
CA LYS A 103 -11.83 -3.07 5.53
C LYS A 103 -11.58 -4.46 6.11
N GLU A 104 -12.16 -4.72 7.27
CA GLU A 104 -12.15 -6.06 7.86
C GLU A 104 -12.64 -7.12 6.85
N GLY A 105 -11.93 -8.24 6.76
CA GLY A 105 -12.16 -9.31 5.78
C GLY A 105 -11.63 -9.02 4.36
N GLY A 106 -11.27 -7.77 4.07
CA GLY A 106 -10.67 -7.38 2.80
C GLY A 106 -9.28 -7.97 2.62
N HIS A 107 -8.97 -8.42 1.41
CA HIS A 107 -7.69 -9.00 1.04
C HIS A 107 -7.39 -8.74 -0.45
N HIS A 108 -6.22 -9.14 -0.90
CA HIS A 108 -5.91 -9.19 -2.33
C HIS A 108 -5.44 -10.60 -2.65
N ALA A 109 -6.09 -11.25 -3.62
CA ALA A 109 -5.74 -12.61 -4.01
C ALA A 109 -4.28 -12.70 -4.50
N LYS A 110 -3.69 -13.90 -4.39
CA LYS A 110 -2.36 -14.20 -4.91
C LYS A 110 -2.35 -13.97 -6.42
N HIS A 111 -1.61 -12.97 -6.85
CA HIS A 111 -1.52 -12.60 -8.26
C HIS A 111 -0.09 -12.15 -8.57
N ARG A 112 0.18 -12.02 -9.87
CA ARG A 112 1.38 -11.35 -10.36
C ARG A 112 1.00 -9.96 -10.82
N ASP A 113 1.68 -8.95 -10.31
CA ASP A 113 1.55 -7.57 -10.80
C ASP A 113 1.73 -7.55 -12.31
N THR A 114 0.80 -6.91 -13.02
CA THR A 114 0.94 -6.66 -14.45
C THR A 114 1.81 -5.43 -14.67
N GLU A 115 2.74 -5.50 -15.63
CA GLU A 115 3.45 -4.32 -16.09
C GLU A 115 2.42 -3.32 -16.65
N ARG A 116 2.30 -2.16 -16.01
CA ARG A 116 1.36 -1.11 -16.43
C ARG A 116 2.03 0.08 -17.10
N GLU A 117 3.32 0.28 -16.83
CA GLU A 117 4.14 1.32 -17.45
C GLU A 117 5.37 0.67 -18.07
N ASP A 118 5.78 1.17 -19.24
CA ASP A 118 7.00 0.71 -19.92
C ASP A 118 8.19 0.79 -18.93
N ARG A 119 8.91 -0.32 -18.77
CA ARG A 119 10.08 -0.47 -17.88
C ARG A 119 9.78 -0.45 -16.37
N SER A 120 8.54 -0.67 -15.96
CA SER A 120 8.25 -1.02 -14.56
C SER A 120 8.80 -2.41 -14.24
N PHE A 121 9.65 -2.52 -13.21
CA PHE A 121 10.28 -3.80 -12.83
C PHE A 121 10.08 -4.18 -11.36
N ALA A 122 9.50 -3.30 -10.54
CA ALA A 122 9.26 -3.53 -9.13
C ALA A 122 8.14 -2.63 -8.59
N THR A 123 7.45 -3.12 -7.57
CA THR A 123 6.46 -2.38 -6.78
C THR A 123 7.02 -2.19 -5.37
N MET A 124 6.95 -0.98 -4.83
CA MET A 124 7.20 -0.70 -3.42
C MET A 124 5.86 -0.45 -2.73
N VAL A 125 5.54 -1.23 -1.70
CA VAL A 125 4.31 -1.05 -0.93
C VAL A 125 4.65 -0.27 0.32
N VAL A 126 3.93 0.82 0.58
CA VAL A 126 4.07 1.60 1.82
C VAL A 126 2.76 1.56 2.60
N GLN A 127 2.80 0.94 3.77
CA GLN A 127 1.73 0.99 4.75
C GLN A 127 1.81 2.34 5.49
N LEU A 128 0.77 3.16 5.34
CA LEU A 128 0.60 4.40 6.09
C LEU A 128 0.05 4.09 7.49
N PRO A 129 0.40 4.88 8.53
CA PRO A 129 -0.02 4.60 9.91
C PRO A 129 -1.52 4.28 10.01
N SER A 130 -1.84 3.11 10.56
CA SER A 130 -3.21 2.61 10.61
C SER A 130 -3.37 1.60 11.73
N ALA A 131 -4.44 1.70 12.51
CA ALA A 131 -4.77 0.70 13.52
C ALA A 131 -5.51 -0.46 12.84
N HIS A 132 -4.85 -1.61 12.73
CA HIS A 132 -5.41 -2.79 12.08
C HIS A 132 -4.82 -4.08 12.65
N LYS A 133 -5.49 -5.21 12.38
CA LYS A 133 -4.98 -6.56 12.63
C LYS A 133 -4.94 -7.31 11.31
N GLY A 134 -3.93 -8.17 11.12
CA GLY A 134 -3.67 -8.80 9.82
C GLY A 134 -2.99 -7.83 8.86
N GLY A 135 -3.44 -7.78 7.59
CA GLY A 135 -2.91 -6.83 6.60
C GLY A 135 -1.47 -7.09 6.15
N GLN A 136 -1.01 -8.33 6.28
CA GLN A 136 0.36 -8.72 5.91
C GLN A 136 0.49 -8.81 4.38
N LEU A 137 1.64 -8.43 3.84
CA LEU A 137 1.98 -8.70 2.44
C LEU A 137 2.77 -10.01 2.36
N GLN A 138 2.27 -10.95 1.55
CA GLN A 138 2.94 -12.21 1.26
C GLN A 138 3.49 -12.19 -0.16
N VAL A 139 4.82 -12.30 -0.30
CA VAL A 139 5.51 -12.32 -1.58
C VAL A 139 6.01 -13.73 -1.85
N PHE A 140 5.49 -14.35 -2.89
CA PHE A 140 5.86 -15.70 -3.31
C PHE A 140 6.90 -15.64 -4.42
N LYS A 141 7.92 -16.48 -4.33
CA LYS A 141 8.88 -16.67 -5.41
C LYS A 141 8.41 -17.81 -6.31
N ASP A 142 8.19 -17.54 -7.59
CA ASP A 142 7.79 -18.53 -8.59
C ASP A 142 6.60 -19.39 -8.10
N SER A 143 6.74 -20.72 -8.15
CA SER A 143 5.76 -21.69 -7.65
C SER A 143 6.01 -22.12 -6.19
N SER A 144 6.75 -21.34 -5.41
CA SER A 144 6.97 -21.66 -3.99
C SER A 144 5.66 -21.50 -3.21
N GLU A 145 5.43 -22.43 -2.29
CA GLU A 145 4.34 -22.37 -1.31
C GLU A 145 4.70 -21.53 -0.08
N ASP A 146 6.00 -21.26 0.14
CA ASP A 146 6.48 -20.51 1.30
C ASP A 146 6.70 -19.03 0.94
N PRO A 147 5.85 -18.10 1.42
CA PRO A 147 6.01 -16.68 1.13
C PRO A 147 7.04 -16.02 2.05
N ILE A 148 7.71 -15.00 1.53
CA ILE A 148 8.30 -13.96 2.36
C ILE A 148 7.16 -13.07 2.87
N THR A 149 6.99 -13.00 4.19
CA THR A 149 5.90 -12.26 4.82
C THR A 149 6.40 -10.94 5.39
N HIS A 150 5.76 -9.84 4.99
CA HIS A 150 5.98 -8.50 5.51
C HIS A 150 4.78 -8.10 6.39
N ASN A 151 4.98 -8.05 7.71
CA ASN A 151 3.92 -7.74 8.68
C ASN A 151 3.66 -6.25 8.90
N PHE A 152 4.35 -5.37 8.16
CA PHE A 152 4.25 -3.91 8.28
C PHE A 152 4.30 -3.38 9.72
N GLY A 153 5.19 -3.93 10.55
CA GLY A 153 5.42 -3.43 11.89
C GLY A 153 4.36 -3.87 12.92
N ALA A 154 3.46 -4.80 12.57
CA ALA A 154 2.45 -5.33 13.47
C ALA A 154 3.05 -6.02 14.70
N GLU A 155 4.03 -6.91 14.52
CA GLU A 155 4.70 -7.62 15.63
C GLU A 155 5.47 -6.67 16.55
N ALA A 156 6.03 -5.60 15.99
CA ALA A 156 6.75 -4.58 16.75
C ALA A 156 5.81 -3.54 17.40
N GLY A 157 4.50 -3.60 17.15
CA GLY A 157 3.54 -2.61 17.64
C GLY A 157 3.68 -1.22 17.01
N THR A 158 4.25 -1.13 15.81
CA THR A 158 4.59 0.15 15.16
C THR A 158 3.69 0.53 13.97
N ALA A 159 2.84 -0.40 13.51
CA ALA A 159 1.94 -0.19 12.37
C ALA A 159 1.03 1.05 12.50
N GLU A 160 0.63 1.39 13.72
CA GLU A 160 -0.22 2.55 14.01
C GLU A 160 0.58 3.87 14.07
N TYR A 161 1.90 3.83 14.28
CA TYR A 161 2.66 5.03 14.65
C TYR A 161 3.70 5.46 13.62
N GLN A 162 3.99 4.63 12.61
CA GLN A 162 4.94 4.96 11.56
C GLN A 162 4.57 4.31 10.23
N CYS A 163 5.18 4.81 9.14
CA CYS A 163 5.11 4.14 7.86
C CYS A 163 6.00 2.88 7.85
N ASN A 164 5.49 1.80 7.27
CA ASN A 164 6.25 0.58 6.99
C ASN A 164 6.25 0.31 5.49
N TYR A 165 7.21 -0.46 5.00
CA TYR A 165 7.34 -0.72 3.58
C TYR A 165 7.89 -2.12 3.29
N ALA A 166 7.64 -2.58 2.07
CA ALA A 166 8.19 -3.79 1.49
C ALA A 166 8.64 -3.49 0.05
#